data_AF-A0A6A3Q3T3-F1
#
_entry.id   AF-A0A6A3Q3T3-F1
#
_cell.length_a   1.000
_cell.length_b   1.000
_cell.length_c   1.000
_cell.angle_alpha   90.00
_cell.angle_beta   90.00
_cell.angle_gamma   90.00
#
_symmetry.space_group_name_H-M   'P 1'
#
loop_
_entity.id
_entity.type
_entity.pdbx_description
1 polymer ?
#
loop_
_entity_poly.entity_id
_entity_poly.type
_entity_poly.pdbx_seq_one_letter_code
_entity_poly.pdbx_strand_id
1 'polypeptide(L)'
;MDAQKLKQAGAGGFDSPQFATWYKYLTEYNKMNPKKEISAVQVFSMRYNEEDFLKLLATADDGPGAMKFKDEVVKGWLANPDHPANMFKRLKLHEAGDDLLANPVLSIWTRYMKAFNKEYPFAATTTIQTLTKSYGEEKLATMIQAATKVEETKQFAKNLQTAQLKQWMSKAKTPDDIYKKVLKLDSTDSPNADIWRAYYNAYDKEHPGKLFSFNP
;
A
#
# COMPACT_ATOMS: atom_id res chain seq x y z
N MET A 1 1.51 -26.69 -14.28
CA MET A 1 0.14 -26.22 -14.03
C MET A 1 -0.24 -25.32 -15.18
N ASP A 2 -1.37 -25.58 -15.83
CA ASP A 2 -1.88 -24.69 -16.88
C ASP A 2 -2.30 -23.37 -16.24
N ALA A 3 -1.96 -22.25 -16.87
CA ALA A 3 -2.48 -20.94 -16.52
C ALA A 3 -4.01 -21.01 -16.39
N GLN A 4 -4.68 -21.66 -17.34
CA GLN A 4 -6.13 -21.81 -17.32
C GLN A 4 -6.65 -22.51 -16.05
N LYS A 5 -5.90 -23.47 -15.48
CA LYS A 5 -6.26 -24.16 -14.24
C LYS A 5 -6.07 -23.30 -12.98
N LEU A 6 -5.06 -22.43 -12.93
CA LEU A 6 -4.92 -21.47 -11.82
C LEU A 6 -6.03 -20.42 -11.89
N LYS A 7 -6.37 -19.95 -13.09
CA LYS A 7 -7.49 -19.02 -13.29
C LYS A 7 -8.83 -19.64 -12.87
N GLN A 8 -9.04 -20.93 -13.14
CA GLN A 8 -10.23 -21.67 -12.67
C GLN A 8 -10.22 -21.88 -11.16
N ALA A 9 -9.05 -22.14 -10.56
CA ALA A 9 -8.92 -22.33 -9.12
C ALA A 9 -9.07 -21.04 -8.30
N GLY A 10 -8.96 -19.87 -8.95
CA GLY A 10 -9.07 -18.57 -8.28
C GLY A 10 -7.99 -18.38 -7.20
N ALA A 11 -8.34 -17.63 -6.16
CA ALA A 11 -7.47 -17.32 -5.02
C ALA A 11 -6.91 -18.58 -4.32
N GLY A 12 -7.69 -19.66 -4.20
CA GLY A 12 -7.25 -20.92 -3.58
C GLY A 12 -6.25 -21.71 -4.42
N GLY A 13 -5.97 -21.28 -5.66
CA GLY A 13 -5.04 -21.96 -6.56
C GLY A 13 -3.60 -22.00 -6.06
N PHE A 14 -3.15 -20.99 -5.30
CA PHE A 14 -1.77 -20.90 -4.81
C PHE A 14 -1.44 -21.93 -3.73
N ASP A 15 -2.44 -22.41 -3.00
CA ASP A 15 -2.29 -23.44 -1.97
C ASP A 15 -2.64 -24.85 -2.48
N SER A 16 -2.90 -24.98 -3.79
CA SER A 16 -3.26 -26.26 -4.39
C SER A 16 -2.03 -27.20 -4.54
N PRO A 17 -2.24 -28.54 -4.46
CA PRO A 17 -1.19 -29.52 -4.75
C PRO A 17 -0.57 -29.38 -6.16
N GLN A 18 -1.37 -28.94 -7.13
CA GLN A 18 -0.94 -28.71 -8.51
C GLN A 18 0.02 -27.53 -8.61
N PHE A 19 -0.26 -26.46 -7.85
CA PHE A 19 0.66 -25.33 -7.74
C PHE A 19 1.96 -25.74 -7.06
N ALA A 20 1.88 -26.49 -5.96
CA ALA A 20 3.07 -26.99 -5.26
C ALA A 20 3.96 -27.86 -6.18
N THR A 21 3.35 -28.73 -6.97
CA THR A 21 4.06 -29.58 -7.95
C THR A 21 4.71 -28.74 -9.05
N TRP A 22 3.99 -27.76 -9.59
CA TRP A 22 4.55 -26.84 -10.59
C TRP A 22 5.72 -26.02 -10.04
N TYR A 23 5.61 -25.51 -8.81
CA TYR A 23 6.68 -24.75 -8.17
C TYR A 23 7.93 -25.61 -7.94
N LYS A 24 7.75 -26.87 -7.53
CA LYS A 24 8.85 -27.84 -7.42
C LYS A 24 9.54 -28.06 -8.77
N TYR A 25 8.76 -28.26 -9.84
CA TYR A 25 9.32 -28.39 -11.19
C TYR A 25 10.15 -27.17 -11.61
N LEU A 26 9.63 -25.95 -11.40
CA LEU A 26 10.36 -24.73 -11.71
C LEU A 26 11.68 -24.63 -10.92
N THR A 27 11.65 -25.04 -9.64
CA THR A 27 12.83 -25.05 -8.78
C THR A 27 13.90 -26.02 -9.31
N GLU A 28 13.51 -27.24 -9.68
CA GLU A 28 14.44 -28.22 -10.27
C GLU A 28 14.95 -27.78 -11.65
N TYR A 29 14.10 -27.17 -12.48
CA TYR A 29 14.51 -26.58 -13.75
C TYR A 29 15.59 -25.51 -13.55
N ASN A 30 15.41 -24.58 -12.61
CA ASN A 30 16.39 -23.52 -12.34
C ASN A 30 17.72 -24.08 -11.83
N LYS A 31 17.69 -25.10 -10.95
CA LYS A 31 18.91 -25.81 -10.50
C LYS A 31 19.69 -26.44 -11.66
N MET A 32 18.99 -27.03 -12.63
CA MET A 32 19.60 -27.64 -13.81
C MET A 32 20.04 -26.59 -14.84
N ASN A 33 19.50 -25.38 -14.79
CA ASN A 33 19.74 -24.31 -15.76
C ASN A 33 20.17 -23.00 -15.08
N PRO A 34 21.27 -22.98 -14.29
CA PRO A 34 21.63 -21.84 -13.44
C PRO A 34 21.94 -20.54 -14.20
N LYS A 35 22.29 -20.64 -15.50
CA LYS A 35 22.52 -19.47 -16.37
C LYS A 35 21.23 -18.91 -17.01
N LYS A 36 20.11 -19.60 -16.85
CA LYS A 36 18.81 -19.28 -17.46
C LYS A 36 17.68 -19.44 -16.44
N GLU A 37 17.95 -19.09 -15.18
CA GLU A 37 16.92 -19.14 -14.15
C GLU A 37 15.75 -18.24 -14.54
N ILE A 38 14.53 -18.77 -14.39
CA ILE A 38 13.30 -18.02 -14.63
C ILE A 38 12.55 -17.95 -13.31
N SER A 39 12.18 -16.76 -12.89
CA SER A 39 11.37 -16.59 -11.69
C SER A 39 9.93 -17.03 -11.97
N ALA A 40 9.25 -17.48 -10.93
CA ALA A 40 7.86 -17.87 -11.06
C ALA A 40 7.00 -16.71 -11.59
N VAL A 41 7.31 -15.48 -11.17
CA VAL A 41 6.70 -14.25 -11.69
C VAL A 41 6.93 -14.07 -13.18
N GLN A 42 8.15 -14.25 -13.68
CA GLN A 42 8.44 -14.16 -15.12
C GLN A 42 7.60 -15.15 -15.93
N VAL A 43 7.43 -16.39 -15.43
CA VAL A 43 6.54 -17.37 -16.06
C VAL A 43 5.09 -16.88 -16.12
N PHE A 44 4.60 -16.24 -15.05
CA PHE A 44 3.26 -15.65 -15.04
C PHE A 44 3.15 -14.43 -15.94
N SER A 45 4.12 -13.51 -15.93
CA SER A 45 4.14 -12.32 -16.79
C SER A 45 4.18 -12.67 -18.28
N MET A 46 4.72 -13.82 -18.67
CA MET A 46 4.67 -14.32 -20.05
C MET A 46 3.26 -14.78 -20.48
N ARG A 47 2.35 -15.03 -19.53
CA ARG A 47 1.05 -15.68 -19.76
C ARG A 47 -0.15 -14.87 -19.26
N TYR A 48 0.09 -13.87 -18.41
CA TYR A 48 -0.91 -13.04 -17.77
C TYR A 48 -0.51 -11.58 -17.82
N ASN A 49 -1.52 -10.71 -17.87
CA ASN A 49 -1.34 -9.32 -17.48
C ASN A 49 -0.88 -9.29 -16.01
N GLU A 50 0.21 -8.57 -15.74
CA GLU A 50 0.78 -8.41 -14.39
C GLU A 50 -0.27 -7.89 -13.40
N GLU A 51 -1.14 -6.96 -13.82
CA GLU A 51 -2.19 -6.40 -12.98
C GLU A 51 -3.22 -7.44 -12.54
N ASP A 52 -3.74 -8.26 -13.46
CA ASP A 52 -4.73 -9.30 -13.15
C ASP A 52 -4.13 -10.38 -12.26
N PHE A 53 -2.89 -10.76 -12.53
CA PHE A 53 -2.15 -11.71 -11.71
C PHE A 53 -1.94 -11.17 -10.29
N LEU A 54 -1.51 -9.92 -10.14
CA LEU A 54 -1.31 -9.31 -8.82
C LEU A 54 -2.61 -9.16 -8.05
N LYS A 55 -3.72 -8.82 -8.71
CA LYS A 55 -5.05 -8.81 -8.08
C LYS A 55 -5.41 -10.20 -7.57
N LEU A 56 -5.30 -11.22 -8.41
CA LEU A 56 -5.57 -12.61 -8.03
C LEU A 56 -4.73 -13.05 -6.82
N LEU A 57 -3.42 -12.77 -6.85
CA LEU A 57 -2.51 -13.10 -5.77
C LEU A 57 -2.82 -12.32 -4.49
N ALA A 58 -3.17 -11.04 -4.61
CA ALA A 58 -3.47 -10.19 -3.46
C ALA A 58 -4.77 -10.59 -2.77
N THR A 59 -5.76 -11.07 -3.53
CA THR A 59 -7.03 -11.58 -2.99
C THR A 59 -6.94 -12.99 -2.43
N ALA A 60 -5.82 -13.69 -2.63
CA ALA A 60 -5.62 -15.00 -2.05
C ALA A 60 -5.44 -14.89 -0.53
N ASP A 61 -6.11 -15.78 0.19
CA ASP A 61 -5.91 -16.00 1.63
C ASP A 61 -4.41 -16.14 1.91
N ASP A 62 -3.99 -15.75 3.11
CA ASP A 62 -2.57 -15.81 3.52
C ASP A 62 -2.13 -17.25 3.86
N GLY A 63 -2.52 -18.22 3.03
CA GLY A 63 -2.02 -19.59 3.04
C GLY A 63 -0.54 -19.67 2.69
N PRO A 64 0.15 -20.77 3.05
CA PRO A 64 1.59 -20.91 2.85
C PRO A 64 2.05 -20.71 1.40
N GLY A 65 1.28 -21.20 0.43
CA GLY A 65 1.55 -21.09 -0.99
C GLY A 65 1.40 -19.65 -1.48
N ALA A 66 0.29 -19.00 -1.16
CA ALA A 66 0.06 -17.59 -1.50
C ALA A 66 1.12 -16.68 -0.87
N MET A 67 1.44 -16.87 0.42
CA MET A 67 2.44 -16.08 1.12
C MET A 67 3.84 -16.24 0.53
N LYS A 68 4.24 -17.47 0.21
CA LYS A 68 5.48 -17.75 -0.51
C LYS A 68 5.50 -17.04 -1.86
N PHE A 69 4.39 -17.02 -2.57
CA PHE A 69 4.34 -16.38 -3.89
C PHE A 69 4.40 -14.86 -3.82
N LYS A 70 3.73 -14.25 -2.84
CA LYS A 70 3.86 -12.82 -2.52
C LYS A 70 5.33 -12.46 -2.23
N ASP A 71 6.10 -13.32 -1.54
CA ASP A 71 7.54 -13.12 -1.33
C ASP A 71 8.37 -13.24 -2.60
N GLU A 72 8.10 -14.25 -3.45
CA GLU A 72 8.80 -14.40 -4.73
C GLU A 72 8.55 -13.20 -5.66
N VAL A 73 7.35 -12.61 -5.63
CA VAL A 73 7.06 -11.35 -6.34
C VAL A 73 7.92 -10.21 -5.83
N VAL A 74 7.94 -10.00 -4.52
CA VAL A 74 8.75 -8.94 -3.91
C VAL A 74 10.24 -9.15 -4.20
N LYS A 75 10.74 -10.38 -4.08
CA LYS A 75 12.12 -10.75 -4.39
C LYS A 75 12.46 -10.49 -5.86
N GLY A 76 11.56 -10.84 -6.77
CA GLY A 76 11.71 -10.59 -8.20
C GLY A 76 11.81 -9.09 -8.51
N TRP A 77 10.98 -8.26 -7.88
CA TRP A 77 11.08 -6.80 -8.03
C TRP A 77 12.36 -6.22 -7.41
N LEU A 78 12.85 -6.78 -6.31
CA LEU A 78 14.09 -6.33 -5.67
C LEU A 78 15.37 -6.72 -6.45
N ALA A 79 15.29 -7.61 -7.43
CA ALA A 79 16.43 -7.94 -8.28
C ALA A 79 16.87 -6.76 -9.18
N ASN A 80 15.94 -5.86 -9.51
CA ASN A 80 16.20 -4.58 -10.14
C ASN A 80 15.29 -3.52 -9.50
N PRO A 81 15.66 -3.01 -8.32
CA PRO A 81 14.72 -2.33 -7.42
C PRO A 81 14.36 -0.93 -7.91
N ASP A 82 13.05 -0.68 -8.01
CA ASP A 82 12.49 0.66 -8.13
C ASP A 82 12.19 1.26 -6.75
N HIS A 83 12.44 2.55 -6.53
CA HIS A 83 12.00 3.21 -5.30
C HIS A 83 10.48 2.98 -5.08
N PRO A 84 9.98 2.73 -3.86
CA PRO A 84 8.58 2.34 -3.64
C PRO A 84 7.56 3.32 -4.22
N ALA A 85 7.86 4.62 -4.27
CA ALA A 85 7.01 5.61 -4.92
C ALA A 85 6.90 5.43 -6.45
N ASN A 86 7.95 4.95 -7.12
CA ASN A 86 7.92 4.64 -8.55
C ASN A 86 7.16 3.32 -8.78
N MET A 87 7.39 2.32 -7.93
CA MET A 87 6.62 1.08 -7.97
C MET A 87 5.12 1.34 -7.76
N PHE A 88 4.76 2.25 -6.86
CA PHE A 88 3.36 2.66 -6.65
C PHE A 88 2.71 3.20 -7.92
N LYS A 89 3.45 3.98 -8.72
CA LYS A 89 2.99 4.48 -10.02
C LYS A 89 2.91 3.38 -11.08
N ARG A 90 3.93 2.52 -11.17
CA ARG A 90 3.96 1.38 -12.09
C ARG A 90 2.77 0.44 -11.87
N LEU A 91 2.38 0.24 -10.62
CA LEU A 91 1.20 -0.54 -10.23
C LEU A 91 -0.13 0.24 -10.38
N LYS A 92 -0.10 1.45 -10.94
CA LYS A 92 -1.25 2.34 -11.14
C LYS A 92 -2.05 2.66 -9.88
N LEU A 93 -1.45 2.49 -8.69
CA LEU A 93 -2.11 2.77 -7.42
C LEU A 93 -2.36 4.27 -7.20
N HIS A 94 -1.65 5.14 -7.91
CA HIS A 94 -1.89 6.59 -7.91
C HIS A 94 -3.14 7.02 -8.70
N GLU A 95 -3.67 6.14 -9.56
CA GLU A 95 -4.87 6.37 -10.36
C GLU A 95 -6.12 5.78 -9.68
N ALA A 96 -5.95 4.98 -8.63
CA ALA A 96 -7.03 4.25 -7.97
C ALA A 96 -8.06 5.15 -7.27
N GLY A 97 -7.74 6.41 -6.98
CA GLY A 97 -8.68 7.32 -6.35
C GLY A 97 -9.17 6.79 -5.00
N ASP A 98 -10.46 6.96 -4.74
CA ASP A 98 -11.11 6.55 -3.49
C ASP A 98 -11.07 5.03 -3.27
N ASP A 99 -10.94 4.25 -4.34
CA ASP A 99 -10.84 2.78 -4.29
C ASP A 99 -9.46 2.28 -3.83
N LEU A 100 -8.48 3.17 -3.66
CA LEU A 100 -7.12 2.80 -3.30
C LEU A 100 -7.05 1.89 -2.07
N LEU A 101 -7.78 2.24 -1.01
CA LEU A 101 -7.71 1.52 0.27
C LEU A 101 -8.39 0.14 0.19
N ALA A 102 -9.28 -0.06 -0.77
CA ALA A 102 -9.88 -1.35 -1.10
C ALA A 102 -9.09 -2.13 -2.17
N ASN A 103 -8.13 -1.49 -2.84
CA ASN A 103 -7.35 -2.12 -3.89
C ASN A 103 -6.40 -3.19 -3.29
N PRO A 104 -6.59 -4.48 -3.62
CA PRO A 104 -5.85 -5.55 -2.97
C PRO A 104 -4.34 -5.48 -3.29
N VAL A 105 -3.96 -4.92 -4.45
CA VAL A 105 -2.55 -4.76 -4.87
C VAL A 105 -1.77 -3.84 -3.91
N LEU A 106 -2.46 -2.96 -3.17
CA LEU A 106 -1.83 -2.11 -2.14
C LEU A 106 -1.10 -2.94 -1.06
N SER A 107 -1.60 -4.14 -0.74
CA SER A 107 -0.97 -5.04 0.23
C SER A 107 0.39 -5.56 -0.26
N ILE A 108 0.47 -5.97 -1.53
CA ILE A 108 1.70 -6.43 -2.16
C ILE A 108 2.71 -5.29 -2.28
N TRP A 109 2.25 -4.11 -2.71
CA TRP A 109 3.10 -2.92 -2.73
C TRP A 109 3.65 -2.56 -1.34
N THR A 110 2.83 -2.66 -0.29
CA THR A 110 3.28 -2.40 1.10
C THR A 110 4.34 -3.41 1.54
N ARG A 111 4.20 -4.69 1.13
CA ARG A 111 5.21 -5.72 1.39
C ARG A 111 6.53 -5.39 0.67
N TYR A 112 6.44 -4.98 -0.59
CA TYR A 112 7.61 -4.50 -1.36
C TYR A 112 8.28 -3.31 -0.68
N MET A 113 7.53 -2.28 -0.28
CA MET A 113 8.07 -1.10 0.40
C MET A 113 8.80 -1.47 1.70
N LYS A 114 8.23 -2.38 2.52
CA LYS A 114 8.87 -2.85 3.75
C LYS A 114 10.20 -3.56 3.47
N ALA A 115 10.23 -4.43 2.46
CA ALA A 115 11.45 -5.13 2.06
C ALA A 115 12.49 -4.15 1.48
N PHE A 116 12.08 -3.23 0.60
CA PHE A 116 12.93 -2.18 0.07
C PHE A 116 13.54 -1.32 1.19
N ASN A 117 12.74 -0.84 2.13
CA ASN A 117 13.24 -0.01 3.23
C ASN A 117 14.24 -0.74 4.14
N LYS A 118 14.13 -2.07 4.26
CA LYS A 118 15.08 -2.89 5.01
C LYS A 118 16.43 -2.97 4.32
N GLU A 119 16.44 -3.13 2.99
CA GLU A 119 17.66 -3.20 2.19
C GLU A 119 18.28 -1.81 1.91
N TYR A 120 17.45 -0.77 1.81
CA TYR A 120 17.83 0.59 1.43
C TYR A 120 17.34 1.63 2.47
N PRO A 121 17.86 1.61 3.71
CA PRO A 121 17.37 2.47 4.80
C PRO A 121 17.52 3.97 4.51
N PHE A 122 18.55 4.38 3.75
CA PHE A 122 18.76 5.77 3.38
C PHE A 122 17.77 6.30 2.32
N ALA A 123 17.13 5.41 1.58
CA ALA A 123 16.11 5.72 0.59
C ALA A 123 14.69 5.35 1.07
N ALA A 124 14.52 5.08 2.37
CA ALA A 124 13.27 4.60 2.91
C ALA A 124 12.13 5.64 2.77
N THR A 125 10.92 5.13 2.55
CA THR A 125 9.69 5.93 2.54
C THR A 125 8.61 5.25 3.36
N THR A 126 7.60 6.00 3.79
CA THR A 126 6.41 5.42 4.44
C THR A 126 5.24 5.33 3.48
N THR A 127 4.21 4.55 3.87
CA THR A 127 2.93 4.51 3.15
C THR A 127 2.37 5.92 3.02
N ILE A 128 2.25 6.64 4.14
CA ILE A 128 1.64 7.97 4.14
C ILE A 128 2.43 8.99 3.31
N GLN A 129 3.77 8.93 3.30
CA GLN A 129 4.60 9.79 2.46
C GLN A 129 4.35 9.54 0.97
N THR A 130 4.27 8.26 0.57
CA THR A 130 4.03 7.89 -0.83
C THR A 130 2.63 8.29 -1.27
N LEU A 131 1.62 8.04 -0.43
CA LEU A 131 0.25 8.46 -0.71
C LEU A 131 0.13 9.98 -0.80
N THR A 132 0.77 10.72 0.11
CA THR A 132 0.76 12.19 0.12
C THR A 132 1.37 12.76 -1.15
N LYS A 133 2.49 12.20 -1.62
CA LYS A 133 3.13 12.60 -2.88
C LYS A 133 2.27 12.32 -4.11
N SER A 134 1.43 11.29 -4.05
CA SER A 134 0.63 10.85 -5.19
C SER A 134 -0.72 11.56 -5.29
N TYR A 135 -1.37 11.79 -4.15
CA TYR A 135 -2.73 12.34 -4.08
C TYR A 135 -2.80 13.80 -3.63
N GLY A 136 -1.74 14.33 -3.01
CA GLY A 136 -1.78 15.61 -2.31
C GLY A 136 -2.36 15.49 -0.90
N GLU A 137 -2.09 16.48 -0.05
CA GLU A 137 -2.48 16.41 1.38
C GLU A 137 -4.00 16.47 1.59
N GLU A 138 -4.69 17.39 0.89
CA GLU A 138 -6.14 17.62 1.01
C GLU A 138 -6.96 16.39 0.55
N LYS A 139 -6.73 15.94 -0.68
CA LYS A 139 -7.44 14.79 -1.26
C LYS A 139 -7.15 13.50 -0.47
N LEU A 140 -5.90 13.28 -0.07
CA LEU A 140 -5.59 12.10 0.74
C LEU A 140 -6.30 12.12 2.10
N ALA A 141 -6.37 13.28 2.76
CA ALA A 141 -7.06 13.40 4.04
C ALA A 141 -8.55 13.07 3.93
N THR A 142 -9.22 13.56 2.89
CA THR A 142 -10.64 13.29 2.63
C THR A 142 -10.88 11.82 2.26
N MET A 143 -10.02 11.22 1.42
CA MET A 143 -10.05 9.79 1.11
C MET A 143 -9.92 8.91 2.37
N ILE A 144 -8.92 9.22 3.23
CA ILE A 144 -8.72 8.49 4.49
C ILE A 144 -9.96 8.63 5.37
N GLN A 145 -10.49 9.85 5.53
CA GLN A 145 -11.67 10.11 6.36
C GLN A 145 -12.89 9.33 5.85
N ALA A 146 -13.13 9.31 4.54
CA ALA A 146 -14.21 8.53 3.95
C ALA A 146 -14.05 7.03 4.25
N ALA A 147 -12.85 6.48 4.09
CA ALA A 147 -12.56 5.08 4.35
C ALA A 147 -12.66 4.68 5.84
N THR A 148 -12.65 5.63 6.78
CA THR A 148 -12.96 5.32 8.19
C THR A 148 -14.43 4.99 8.45
N LYS A 149 -15.31 5.31 7.49
CA LYS A 149 -16.77 5.08 7.58
C LYS A 149 -17.21 3.76 6.93
N VAL A 150 -16.32 3.09 6.22
CA VAL A 150 -16.56 1.79 5.55
C VAL A 150 -15.94 0.70 6.42
N GLU A 151 -16.73 -0.27 6.90
CA GLU A 151 -16.29 -1.24 7.89
C GLU A 151 -15.08 -2.07 7.43
N GLU A 152 -15.04 -2.44 6.14
CA GLU A 152 -13.95 -3.22 5.54
C GLU A 152 -12.61 -2.47 5.56
N THR A 153 -12.62 -1.14 5.42
CA THR A 153 -11.39 -0.33 5.37
C THR A 153 -11.10 0.42 6.67
N LYS A 154 -12.04 0.44 7.61
CA LYS A 154 -12.04 1.30 8.80
C LYS A 154 -10.77 1.22 9.63
N GLN A 155 -10.33 0.01 9.97
CA GLN A 155 -9.15 -0.17 10.81
C GLN A 155 -7.87 0.29 10.10
N PHE A 156 -7.75 0.00 8.82
CA PHE A 156 -6.61 0.44 8.02
C PHE A 156 -6.60 1.96 7.82
N ALA A 157 -7.76 2.54 7.54
CA ALA A 157 -7.94 3.99 7.41
C ALA A 157 -7.58 4.73 8.71
N LYS A 158 -7.99 4.22 9.89
CA LYS A 158 -7.59 4.81 11.19
C LYS A 158 -6.08 4.79 11.43
N ASN A 159 -5.41 3.71 11.03
CA ASN A 159 -3.96 3.62 11.10
C ASN A 159 -3.29 4.65 10.17
N LEU A 160 -3.82 4.82 8.96
CA LEU A 160 -3.36 5.84 8.01
C LEU A 160 -3.63 7.27 8.50
N GLN A 161 -4.80 7.54 9.10
CA GLN A 161 -5.12 8.82 9.70
C GLN A 161 -4.09 9.15 10.79
N THR A 162 -3.81 8.21 11.69
CA THR A 162 -2.79 8.39 12.73
C THR A 162 -1.42 8.71 12.13
N ALA A 163 -1.02 8.02 11.06
CA ALA A 163 0.24 8.30 10.35
C ALA A 163 0.23 9.68 9.66
N GLN A 164 -0.92 10.11 9.12
CA GLN A 164 -1.11 11.43 8.52
C GLN A 164 -0.92 12.54 9.55
N LEU A 165 -1.56 12.44 10.72
CA LEU A 165 -1.42 13.43 11.79
C LEU A 165 0.05 13.54 12.25
N LYS A 166 0.72 12.39 12.45
CA LYS A 166 2.15 12.35 12.78
C LYS A 166 3.03 13.00 11.71
N GLN A 167 2.74 12.75 10.43
CA GLN A 167 3.47 13.36 9.31
C GLN A 167 3.27 14.90 9.27
N TRP A 168 2.07 15.39 9.55
CA TRP A 168 1.82 16.83 9.62
C TRP A 168 2.59 17.48 10.78
N MET A 169 2.60 16.86 11.96
CA MET A 169 3.38 17.33 13.11
C MET A 169 4.88 17.29 12.84
N SER A 170 5.40 16.23 12.20
CA SER A 170 6.82 16.14 11.86
C SER A 170 7.26 17.19 10.83
N LYS A 171 6.30 17.75 10.07
CA LYS A 171 6.52 18.89 9.17
C LYS A 171 6.22 20.25 9.84
N ALA A 172 6.08 20.27 11.16
CA ALA A 172 5.80 21.46 11.97
C ALA A 172 4.52 22.22 11.56
N LYS A 173 3.53 21.54 10.97
CA LYS A 173 2.25 22.18 10.63
C LYS A 173 1.45 22.44 11.90
N THR A 174 1.00 23.66 12.10
CA THR A 174 0.09 24.00 13.21
C THR A 174 -1.36 23.62 12.86
N PRO A 175 -2.28 23.57 13.84
CA PRO A 175 -3.70 23.43 13.54
C PRO A 175 -4.24 24.51 12.60
N ASP A 176 -3.69 25.73 12.65
CA ASP A 176 -4.01 26.82 11.71
C ASP A 176 -3.58 26.49 10.27
N ASP A 177 -2.37 25.94 10.09
CA ASP A 177 -1.89 25.50 8.78
C ASP A 177 -2.76 24.38 8.21
N ILE A 178 -3.18 23.44 9.05
CA ILE A 178 -4.08 22.36 8.62
C ILE A 178 -5.43 22.92 8.21
N TYR A 179 -5.99 23.85 8.99
CA TYR A 179 -7.28 24.48 8.69
C TYR A 179 -7.23 25.29 7.38
N LYS A 180 -6.30 26.24 7.26
CA LYS A 180 -6.28 27.25 6.19
C LYS A 180 -5.57 26.79 4.92
N LYS A 181 -4.47 26.04 5.04
CA LYS A 181 -3.58 25.74 3.92
C LYS A 181 -3.75 24.32 3.38
N VAL A 182 -4.02 23.35 4.25
CA VAL A 182 -4.19 21.95 3.86
C VAL A 182 -5.63 21.64 3.52
N LEU A 183 -6.55 21.85 4.46
CA LEU A 183 -7.97 21.51 4.29
C LEU A 183 -8.80 22.66 3.70
N LYS A 184 -8.26 23.90 3.74
CA LYS A 184 -8.89 25.11 3.20
C LYS A 184 -10.35 25.23 3.65
N LEU A 185 -10.57 25.07 4.96
CA LEU A 185 -11.91 25.10 5.54
C LEU A 185 -12.41 26.54 5.66
N ASP A 186 -13.66 26.77 5.28
CA ASP A 186 -14.35 28.04 5.50
C ASP A 186 -15.06 28.09 6.86
N SER A 187 -15.39 26.92 7.44
CA SER A 187 -16.02 26.78 8.75
C SER A 187 -15.69 25.43 9.40
N THR A 188 -15.71 25.40 10.74
CA THR A 188 -15.58 24.19 11.57
C THR A 188 -16.81 23.26 11.53
N ASP A 189 -17.88 23.66 10.85
CA ASP A 189 -19.10 22.86 10.69
C ASP A 189 -19.06 21.95 9.44
N SER A 190 -18.05 22.10 8.58
CA SER A 190 -17.88 21.27 7.38
C SER A 190 -17.66 19.79 7.72
N PRO A 191 -18.11 18.83 6.89
CA PRO A 191 -17.78 17.41 7.04
C PRO A 191 -16.27 17.10 7.11
N ASN A 192 -15.43 17.97 6.52
CA ASN A 192 -13.97 17.85 6.58
C ASN A 192 -13.37 18.40 7.88
N ALA A 193 -14.15 19.11 8.70
CA ALA A 193 -13.69 19.62 9.99
C ALA A 193 -13.42 18.50 11.00
N ASP A 194 -13.96 17.30 10.83
CA ASP A 194 -13.59 16.13 11.62
C ASP A 194 -12.10 15.80 11.54
N ILE A 195 -11.51 15.96 10.35
CA ILE A 195 -10.09 15.74 10.11
C ILE A 195 -9.28 16.76 10.91
N TRP A 196 -9.69 18.03 10.85
CA TRP A 196 -9.06 19.11 11.59
C TRP A 196 -9.20 18.91 13.11
N ARG A 197 -10.38 18.55 13.62
CA ARG A 197 -10.63 18.25 15.05
C ARG A 197 -9.73 17.12 15.54
N ALA A 198 -9.61 16.05 14.76
CA ALA A 198 -8.71 14.95 15.07
C ALA A 198 -7.24 15.42 15.16
N TYR A 199 -6.81 16.27 14.22
CA TYR A 199 -5.47 16.85 14.27
C TYR A 199 -5.26 17.77 15.47
N TYR A 200 -6.19 18.68 15.73
CA TYR A 200 -6.14 19.63 16.83
C TYR A 200 -5.98 18.91 18.17
N ASN A 201 -6.79 17.89 18.43
CA ASN A 201 -6.72 17.09 19.64
C ASN A 201 -5.40 16.32 19.76
N ALA A 202 -4.90 15.75 18.67
CA ALA A 202 -3.60 15.08 18.65
C ALA A 202 -2.46 16.07 18.90
N TYR A 203 -2.53 17.26 18.32
CA TYR A 203 -1.53 18.32 18.48
C TYR A 203 -1.49 18.83 19.91
N ASP A 204 -2.64 19.08 20.54
CA ASP A 204 -2.74 19.51 21.94
C ASP A 204 -2.05 18.52 22.87
N LYS A 205 -2.36 17.23 22.68
CA LYS A 205 -1.82 16.15 23.49
C LYS A 205 -0.29 16.08 23.43
N GLU A 206 0.29 16.29 22.25
CA GLU A 206 1.74 16.28 22.04
C GLU A 206 2.41 17.62 22.40
N HIS A 207 1.65 18.73 22.42
CA HIS A 207 2.15 20.09 22.66
C HIS A 207 1.23 20.88 23.61
N PRO A 208 1.08 20.43 24.87
CA PRO A 208 0.14 21.03 25.80
C PRO A 208 0.45 22.52 26.00
N GLY A 209 -0.59 23.35 25.91
CA GLY A 209 -0.49 24.80 26.13
C GLY A 209 0.08 25.62 24.96
N LYS A 210 0.26 25.03 23.76
CA LYS A 210 0.68 25.78 22.55
C LYS A 210 -0.48 26.23 21.65
N LEU A 211 -1.72 25.95 22.03
CA LEU A 211 -2.91 26.21 21.20
C LEU A 211 -3.51 27.62 21.35
N PHE A 212 -3.05 28.42 22.31
CA PHE A 212 -3.66 29.71 22.68
C PHE A 212 -3.70 30.78 21.57
N SER A 213 -3.11 30.53 20.39
CA SER A 213 -3.10 31.46 19.27
C SER A 213 -4.13 31.18 18.18
N PHE A 214 -4.89 30.09 18.25
CA PHE A 214 -5.88 29.74 17.21
C PHE A 214 -7.30 30.14 17.60
N ASN A 215 -7.91 31.04 16.83
CA ASN A 215 -9.33 31.42 16.95
C ASN A 215 -9.98 31.26 15.55
N PRO A 216 -10.66 30.12 15.30
CA PRO A 216 -11.23 29.79 13.98
C PRO A 216 -12.35 30.73 13.55
#